data_AF-A0A374VK36-F1
#
_entry.id   AF-A0A374VK36-F1
#
_cell.length_a   1.000
_cell.length_b   1.000
_cell.length_c   1.000
_cell.angle_alpha   90.00
_cell.angle_beta   90.00
_cell.angle_gamma   90.00
#
_symmetry.space_group_name_H-M   'P 1'
#
loop_
_entity.id
_entity.type
_entity.pdbx_description
1 polymer ?
#
loop_
_entity_poly.entity_id
_entity_poly.type
_entity_poly.pdbx_seq_one_letter_code
_entity_poly.pdbx_strand_id
1 'polypeptide(L)'
;MSFSYGFFNAQNLDRVYTAEDFTAYLSSLICNGILDTYRQCFAPTVKNLSVTFGTGKAWIDGHYFISDTLHTIDLSSYVDESLNRYVAIGIYCDRSTRTCGIRVLAGTAATSPTIPAFTNNNVTTYLTLAVVRLRAGTTSILDSDLTDCRADESKCGYCKCILGKCRVTEMLSKMAENQASLEELQKRLDAMNSQISELQTKVDDLIGGDILKSGQCGENVYYVLYDNGKLLLRGTGATYDYTSHDSVFYQNDQIKEIVLSNGITGLGDCLFYHCANAKTVSLPATLTSIGDSAFAQEDAAIGYTAGLTSVTIPQAVTAIQSFAFQHTAIAEVTVPANVKTWGKYVFSDCTKLKIARIACDSIGSFAFTRCTALSSLTISAN
;
A
#
# COMPACT_ATOMS: atom_id res chain seq x y z
N MET A 1 -49.24 -17.33 13.04
CA MET A 1 -48.84 -16.01 13.62
C MET A 1 -47.33 -15.95 13.61
N SER A 2 -46.70 -15.02 12.88
CA SER A 2 -45.23 -14.93 12.89
C SER A 2 -44.72 -13.56 12.41
N PHE A 3 -45.14 -12.49 13.07
CA PHE A 3 -44.50 -11.18 12.91
C PHE A 3 -44.13 -10.65 14.31
N SER A 4 -42.88 -10.25 14.50
CA SER A 4 -42.43 -9.49 15.69
C SER A 4 -41.36 -8.46 15.32
N TYR A 5 -41.35 -7.29 15.98
CA TYR A 5 -40.41 -6.19 15.76
C TYR A 5 -40.15 -5.39 17.07
N GLY A 6 -38.98 -4.76 17.19
CA GLY A 6 -38.66 -3.75 18.23
C GLY A 6 -37.18 -3.30 18.26
N PHE A 7 -36.89 -2.04 18.66
CA PHE A 7 -35.91 -1.57 19.70
C PHE A 7 -35.47 -0.07 19.59
N PHE A 8 -35.46 0.61 20.76
CA PHE A 8 -34.64 1.72 21.36
C PHE A 8 -34.12 2.93 20.53
N ASN A 9 -33.94 4.20 21.00
CA ASN A 9 -33.75 4.86 22.33
C ASN A 9 -33.97 6.42 22.19
N ALA A 10 -33.64 7.28 23.20
CA ALA A 10 -34.47 8.25 24.00
C ALA A 10 -34.32 9.86 23.91
N GLN A 11 -35.31 10.77 24.20
CA GLN A 11 -35.36 12.29 24.25
C GLN A 11 -36.09 12.90 25.50
N ASN A 12 -35.50 13.86 26.23
CA ASN A 12 -35.47 13.96 27.71
C ASN A 12 -34.61 12.87 28.37
N LEU A 13 -33.86 12.13 27.56
CA LEU A 13 -33.65 10.70 27.76
C LEU A 13 -34.93 9.84 27.61
N ASP A 14 -36.01 10.28 26.92
CA ASP A 14 -37.16 9.44 26.44
C ASP A 14 -37.84 9.73 25.04
N ARG A 15 -37.47 8.99 23.98
CA ARG A 15 -37.62 9.40 22.55
C ARG A 15 -38.97 8.89 22.10
N VAL A 16 -39.90 9.82 21.88
CA VAL A 16 -41.20 9.50 21.29
C VAL A 16 -41.10 9.73 19.79
N TYR A 17 -40.71 8.68 19.07
CA TYR A 17 -40.87 8.61 17.62
C TYR A 17 -42.15 7.88 17.28
N THR A 18 -42.86 8.36 16.27
CA THR A 18 -43.94 7.58 15.69
C THR A 18 -43.35 6.48 14.80
N ALA A 19 -44.13 5.43 14.52
CA ALA A 19 -43.72 4.42 13.54
C ALA A 19 -43.45 5.05 12.15
N GLU A 20 -44.08 6.17 11.84
CA GLU A 20 -43.89 6.93 10.59
C GLU A 20 -42.52 7.63 10.54
N ASP A 21 -42.05 8.21 11.64
CA ASP A 21 -40.71 8.81 11.73
C ASP A 21 -39.60 7.75 11.57
N PHE A 22 -39.80 6.58 12.17
CA PHE A 22 -38.88 5.44 12.05
C PHE A 22 -38.83 4.89 10.62
N THR A 23 -39.99 4.77 10.00
CA THR A 23 -40.13 4.36 8.59
C THR A 23 -39.44 5.39 7.69
N ALA A 24 -39.63 6.69 7.92
CA ALA A 24 -39.00 7.74 7.13
C ALA A 24 -37.46 7.75 7.26
N TYR A 25 -36.93 7.55 8.47
CA TYR A 25 -35.48 7.50 8.70
C TYR A 25 -34.82 6.23 8.12
N LEU A 26 -35.44 5.05 8.27
CA LEU A 26 -34.93 3.85 7.61
C LEU A 26 -35.12 3.90 6.09
N SER A 27 -36.19 4.52 5.59
CA SER A 27 -36.37 4.77 4.15
C SER A 27 -35.35 5.75 3.59
N SER A 28 -34.89 6.72 4.38
CA SER A 28 -33.85 7.65 3.95
C SER A 28 -32.46 7.00 3.92
N LEU A 29 -32.25 5.99 4.76
CA LEU A 29 -31.03 5.17 4.77
C LEU A 29 -31.07 4.02 3.75
N ILE A 30 -32.24 3.44 3.47
CA ILE A 30 -32.40 2.25 2.64
C ILE A 30 -33.22 2.64 1.40
N CYS A 31 -32.56 2.70 0.24
CA CYS A 31 -33.26 2.88 -1.02
C CYS A 31 -34.18 1.67 -1.30
N ASN A 32 -35.28 1.92 -2.01
CA ASN A 32 -36.13 0.84 -2.50
C ASN A 32 -35.30 -0.15 -3.34
N GLY A 33 -35.61 -1.44 -3.21
CA GLY A 33 -34.93 -2.48 -3.97
C GLY A 33 -34.93 -3.84 -3.28
N ILE A 34 -34.30 -4.81 -3.93
CA ILE A 34 -34.13 -6.15 -3.36
C ILE A 34 -32.98 -6.13 -2.36
N LEU A 35 -33.21 -6.69 -1.16
CA LEU A 35 -32.14 -7.02 -0.23
C LEU A 35 -31.55 -8.35 -0.65
N ASP A 36 -30.57 -8.25 -1.52
CA ASP A 36 -30.01 -9.41 -2.18
C ASP A 36 -28.70 -9.86 -1.54
N THR A 37 -28.54 -11.17 -1.43
CA THR A 37 -27.30 -11.84 -1.06
C THR A 37 -26.88 -12.69 -2.26
N TYR A 38 -25.99 -12.16 -3.11
CA TYR A 38 -25.42 -12.84 -4.28
C TYR A 38 -26.40 -13.20 -5.43
N ARG A 39 -27.35 -12.33 -5.75
CA ARG A 39 -28.34 -12.42 -6.84
C ARG A 39 -29.38 -13.53 -6.71
N GLN A 40 -29.47 -14.14 -5.53
CA GLN A 40 -30.37 -15.27 -5.26
C GLN A 40 -31.76 -14.81 -4.82
N CYS A 41 -31.89 -13.63 -4.19
CA CYS A 41 -33.17 -13.19 -3.65
C CYS A 41 -34.16 -12.79 -4.74
N PHE A 42 -35.32 -13.44 -4.80
CA PHE A 42 -36.32 -13.27 -5.87
C PHE A 42 -35.79 -13.54 -7.29
N ALA A 43 -34.79 -14.41 -7.45
CA ALA A 43 -34.34 -14.80 -8.78
C ALA A 43 -35.50 -15.44 -9.57
N PRO A 44 -35.86 -14.89 -10.74
CA PRO A 44 -36.93 -15.45 -11.55
C PRO A 44 -36.41 -16.69 -12.30
N THR A 45 -37.23 -17.72 -12.33
CA THR A 45 -37.03 -18.94 -13.12
C THR A 45 -38.30 -19.22 -13.90
N VAL A 46 -38.16 -19.70 -15.14
CA VAL A 46 -39.31 -20.04 -16.00
C VAL A 46 -39.43 -21.55 -16.14
N LYS A 47 -40.67 -22.03 -16.13
CA LYS A 47 -41.00 -23.42 -16.44
C LYS A 47 -42.42 -23.49 -16.95
N ASN A 48 -42.64 -24.15 -18.08
CA ASN A 48 -43.94 -24.17 -18.76
C ASN A 48 -44.44 -22.74 -18.99
N LEU A 49 -45.71 -22.42 -18.70
CA LEU A 49 -46.27 -21.07 -18.75
C LEU A 49 -46.19 -20.33 -17.42
N SER A 50 -45.24 -20.69 -16.55
CA SER A 50 -45.14 -20.09 -15.22
C SER A 50 -43.77 -19.48 -14.96
N VAL A 51 -43.77 -18.42 -14.15
CA VAL A 51 -42.57 -17.81 -13.58
C VAL A 51 -42.56 -18.08 -12.08
N THR A 52 -41.48 -18.65 -11.58
CA THR A 52 -41.27 -18.86 -10.15
C THR A 52 -40.19 -17.91 -9.65
N PHE A 53 -40.53 -17.14 -8.61
CA PHE A 53 -39.58 -16.32 -7.86
C PHE A 53 -39.10 -17.07 -6.63
N GLY A 54 -37.78 -17.04 -6.41
CA GLY A 54 -37.13 -17.54 -5.21
C GLY A 54 -37.58 -16.84 -3.92
N THR A 55 -37.18 -17.37 -2.78
CA THR A 55 -37.30 -16.66 -1.50
C THR A 55 -36.46 -15.39 -1.50
N GLY A 56 -36.81 -14.41 -0.67
CA GLY A 56 -36.07 -13.15 -0.67
C GLY A 56 -36.66 -12.09 0.24
N LYS A 57 -35.94 -10.97 0.32
CA LYS A 57 -36.35 -9.79 1.09
C LYS A 57 -36.22 -8.56 0.22
N ALA A 58 -37.10 -7.58 0.39
CA ALA A 58 -37.08 -6.33 -0.35
C ALA A 58 -37.48 -5.15 0.57
N TRP A 59 -36.95 -3.97 0.26
CA TRP A 59 -37.37 -2.72 0.87
C TRP A 59 -38.20 -1.95 -0.15
N ILE A 60 -39.43 -1.59 0.19
CA ILE A 60 -40.35 -0.92 -0.73
C ILE A 60 -41.18 0.12 0.01
N ASP A 61 -41.05 1.39 -0.39
CA ASP A 61 -41.78 2.52 0.18
C ASP A 61 -41.71 2.58 1.72
N GLY A 62 -40.52 2.29 2.26
CA GLY A 62 -40.26 2.23 3.70
C GLY A 62 -40.70 0.96 4.41
N HIS A 63 -41.28 0.00 3.69
CA HIS A 63 -41.78 -1.25 4.27
C HIS A 63 -40.86 -2.41 3.92
N TYR A 64 -40.72 -3.32 4.88
CA TYR A 64 -39.93 -4.53 4.72
C TYR A 64 -40.81 -5.68 4.20
N PHE A 65 -40.52 -6.14 2.99
CA PHE A 65 -41.19 -7.29 2.38
C PHE A 65 -40.31 -8.53 2.51
N ILE A 66 -40.87 -9.62 3.02
CA ILE A 66 -40.21 -10.92 3.16
C ILE A 66 -41.06 -11.98 2.46
N SER A 67 -40.42 -12.80 1.64
CA SER A 67 -41.02 -14.00 1.07
C SER A 67 -40.17 -15.21 1.41
N ASP A 68 -40.69 -16.04 2.33
CA ASP A 68 -40.01 -17.25 2.81
C ASP A 68 -40.38 -18.51 2.01
N THR A 69 -41.23 -18.37 0.99
CA THR A 69 -41.70 -19.48 0.14
C THR A 69 -41.55 -19.13 -1.34
N LEU A 70 -41.42 -20.14 -2.19
CA LEU A 70 -41.39 -19.94 -3.64
C LEU A 70 -42.74 -19.41 -4.12
N HIS A 71 -42.72 -18.35 -4.92
CA HIS A 71 -43.94 -17.78 -5.48
C HIS A 71 -44.02 -18.08 -6.98
N THR A 72 -44.97 -18.92 -7.38
CA THR A 72 -45.16 -19.31 -8.78
C THR A 72 -46.38 -18.60 -9.35
N ILE A 73 -46.18 -17.89 -10.46
CA ILE A 73 -47.20 -17.15 -11.17
C ILE A 73 -47.48 -17.90 -12.47
N ASP A 74 -48.72 -18.37 -12.62
CA ASP A 74 -49.20 -18.92 -13.88
C ASP A 74 -49.57 -17.79 -14.84
N LEU A 75 -48.99 -17.83 -16.04
CA LEU A 75 -49.22 -16.85 -17.10
C LEU A 75 -50.12 -17.38 -18.23
N SER A 76 -50.68 -18.58 -18.09
CA SER A 76 -51.54 -19.22 -19.10
C SER A 76 -52.68 -18.32 -19.59
N SER A 77 -53.36 -17.62 -18.67
CA SER A 77 -54.48 -16.72 -18.98
C SER A 77 -54.08 -15.44 -19.73
N TYR A 78 -52.79 -15.13 -19.82
CA TYR A 78 -52.28 -13.95 -20.51
C TYR A 78 -51.76 -14.27 -21.92
N VAL A 79 -51.69 -15.54 -22.32
CA VAL A 79 -51.31 -15.94 -23.68
C VAL A 79 -52.45 -15.62 -24.64
N ASP A 80 -52.10 -14.99 -25.76
CA ASP A 80 -53.02 -14.76 -26.87
C ASP A 80 -52.72 -15.77 -27.98
N GLU A 81 -53.75 -16.28 -28.65
CA GLU A 81 -53.59 -17.31 -29.69
C GLU A 81 -52.84 -16.79 -30.92
N SER A 82 -53.00 -15.51 -31.25
CA SER A 82 -52.59 -14.94 -32.54
C SER A 82 -51.55 -13.82 -32.42
N LEU A 83 -51.42 -13.19 -31.26
CA LEU A 83 -50.57 -12.01 -31.07
C LEU A 83 -49.57 -12.18 -29.91
N ASN A 84 -48.45 -11.45 -29.99
CA ASN A 84 -47.47 -11.43 -28.91
C ASN A 84 -47.92 -10.47 -27.80
N ARG A 85 -47.51 -10.73 -26.55
CA ARG A 85 -47.79 -9.87 -25.40
C ARG A 85 -46.60 -9.81 -24.45
N TYR A 86 -46.38 -8.65 -23.81
CA TYR A 86 -45.50 -8.56 -22.65
C TYR A 86 -46.29 -8.55 -21.35
N VAL A 87 -45.74 -9.18 -20.32
CA VAL A 87 -46.29 -9.17 -18.96
C VAL A 87 -45.19 -8.70 -18.01
N ALA A 88 -45.47 -7.66 -17.22
CA ALA A 88 -44.58 -7.21 -16.15
C ALA A 88 -45.03 -7.80 -14.82
N ILE A 89 -44.07 -8.25 -14.01
CA ILE A 89 -44.30 -8.79 -12.68
C ILE A 89 -43.49 -7.97 -11.69
N GLY A 90 -44.13 -7.51 -10.62
CA GLY A 90 -43.47 -6.67 -9.62
C GLY A 90 -44.00 -6.87 -8.21
N ILE A 91 -43.17 -6.53 -7.23
CA ILE A 91 -43.58 -6.37 -5.84
C ILE A 91 -44.34 -5.05 -5.75
N TYR A 92 -45.49 -5.04 -5.09
CA TYR A 92 -46.23 -3.82 -4.80
C TYR A 92 -46.36 -3.61 -3.29
N CYS A 93 -46.41 -2.35 -2.89
CA CYS A 93 -46.80 -1.90 -1.56
C CYS A 93 -47.89 -0.85 -1.71
N ASP A 94 -49.05 -1.10 -1.14
CA ASP A 94 -50.20 -0.20 -1.16
C ASP A 94 -50.51 0.30 0.25
N ARG A 95 -50.35 1.61 0.45
CA ARG A 95 -50.54 2.26 1.76
C ARG A 95 -52.00 2.42 2.15
N SER A 96 -52.92 2.46 1.19
CA SER A 96 -54.35 2.61 1.46
C SER A 96 -54.95 1.34 2.05
N THR A 97 -54.56 0.19 1.48
CA THR A 97 -55.01 -1.13 1.93
C THR A 97 -54.07 -1.75 2.95
N ARG A 98 -52.88 -1.17 3.15
CA ARG A 98 -51.79 -1.70 3.99
C ARG A 98 -51.39 -3.11 3.57
N THR A 99 -51.30 -3.34 2.27
CA THR A 99 -50.95 -4.65 1.71
C THR A 99 -49.67 -4.58 0.87
N CYS A 100 -48.85 -5.62 0.96
CA CYS A 100 -47.72 -5.86 0.07
C CYS A 100 -47.87 -7.22 -0.57
N GLY A 101 -47.41 -7.38 -1.80
CA GLY A 101 -47.48 -8.65 -2.51
C GLY A 101 -46.83 -8.59 -3.89
N ILE A 102 -47.05 -9.62 -4.69
CA ILE A 102 -46.62 -9.66 -6.09
C ILE A 102 -47.84 -9.40 -6.98
N ARG A 103 -47.67 -8.57 -8.00
CA ARG A 103 -48.71 -8.22 -8.97
C ARG A 103 -48.22 -8.46 -10.39
N VAL A 104 -49.15 -8.83 -11.25
CA VAL A 104 -48.96 -9.04 -12.67
C VAL A 104 -49.67 -7.92 -13.44
N LEU A 105 -48.97 -7.32 -14.40
CA LEU A 105 -49.51 -6.30 -15.31
C LEU A 105 -49.34 -6.79 -16.74
N ALA A 106 -50.47 -7.05 -17.40
CA ALA A 106 -50.49 -7.49 -18.79
C ALA A 106 -50.50 -6.30 -19.75
N GLY A 107 -49.64 -6.35 -20.78
CA GLY A 107 -49.66 -5.41 -21.89
C GLY A 107 -50.75 -5.74 -22.91
N THR A 108 -50.92 -4.86 -23.89
CA THR A 108 -51.84 -5.10 -25.01
C THR A 108 -51.20 -6.09 -25.99
N ALA A 109 -51.96 -7.09 -26.44
CA ALA A 109 -51.48 -8.03 -27.44
C ALA A 109 -51.38 -7.34 -28.82
N ALA A 110 -50.26 -7.48 -29.50
CA ALA A 110 -50.02 -6.86 -30.80
C ALA A 110 -48.95 -7.64 -31.60
N THR A 111 -48.80 -7.31 -32.88
CA THR A 111 -47.68 -7.79 -33.71
C THR A 111 -46.34 -7.27 -33.17
N SER A 112 -46.33 -6.02 -32.71
CA SER A 112 -45.22 -5.36 -32.01
C SER A 112 -45.69 -4.84 -30.64
N PRO A 113 -45.77 -5.71 -29.60
CA PRO A 113 -46.29 -5.32 -28.30
C PRO A 113 -45.29 -4.44 -27.54
N THR A 114 -45.80 -3.50 -26.76
CA THR A 114 -45.00 -2.66 -25.86
C THR A 114 -44.91 -3.31 -24.48
N ILE A 115 -43.80 -3.03 -23.77
CA ILE A 115 -43.60 -3.52 -22.40
C ILE A 115 -44.51 -2.70 -21.46
N PRO A 116 -45.43 -3.33 -20.71
CA PRO A 116 -46.21 -2.62 -19.71
C PRO A 116 -45.30 -2.17 -18.55
N ALA A 117 -45.54 -0.97 -18.03
CA ALA A 117 -44.77 -0.40 -16.93
C ALA A 117 -45.68 -0.14 -15.73
N PHE A 118 -45.22 -0.52 -14.53
CA PHE A 118 -45.86 -0.10 -13.29
C PHE A 118 -45.56 1.39 -13.04
N THR A 119 -46.59 2.14 -12.64
CA THR A 119 -46.46 3.57 -12.31
C THR A 119 -46.56 3.76 -10.81
N ASN A 120 -45.48 4.26 -10.21
CA ASN A 120 -45.45 4.61 -8.79
C ASN A 120 -46.20 5.92 -8.54
N ASN A 121 -46.97 5.97 -7.46
CA ASN A 121 -47.67 7.17 -7.01
C ASN A 121 -47.61 7.27 -5.48
N ASN A 122 -48.29 8.26 -4.90
CA ASN A 122 -48.26 8.51 -3.45
C ASN A 122 -48.96 7.45 -2.59
N VAL A 123 -49.65 6.49 -3.21
CA VAL A 123 -50.44 5.44 -2.56
C VAL A 123 -49.85 4.06 -2.78
N THR A 124 -49.43 3.76 -4.02
CA THR A 124 -48.91 2.45 -4.42
C THR A 124 -47.54 2.60 -5.05
N THR A 125 -46.58 1.85 -4.51
CA THR A 125 -45.21 1.74 -5.02
C THR A 125 -44.97 0.34 -5.55
N TYR A 126 -44.24 0.23 -6.65
CA TYR A 126 -43.89 -1.01 -7.33
C TYR A 126 -42.37 -1.14 -7.51
N LEU A 127 -41.88 -2.38 -7.42
CA LEU A 127 -40.55 -2.81 -7.86
C LEU A 127 -40.72 -3.89 -8.92
N THR A 128 -40.36 -3.58 -10.16
CA THR A 128 -40.53 -4.52 -11.27
C THR A 128 -39.46 -5.60 -11.21
N LEU A 129 -39.84 -6.83 -10.87
CA LEU A 129 -38.92 -7.96 -10.73
C LEU A 129 -38.52 -8.52 -12.10
N ALA A 130 -39.50 -8.72 -12.99
CA ALA A 130 -39.27 -9.32 -14.28
C ALA A 130 -40.29 -8.87 -15.33
N VAL A 131 -39.89 -8.95 -16.60
CA VAL A 131 -40.77 -8.79 -17.75
C VAL A 131 -40.70 -10.07 -18.59
N VAL A 132 -41.85 -10.60 -18.97
CA VAL A 132 -41.96 -11.83 -19.75
C VAL A 132 -42.59 -11.54 -21.10
N ARG A 133 -41.95 -12.04 -22.17
CA ARG A 133 -42.52 -12.04 -23.52
C ARG A 133 -43.33 -13.32 -23.75
N LEU A 134 -44.64 -13.20 -23.86
CA LEU A 134 -45.51 -14.29 -24.30
C LEU A 134 -45.65 -14.22 -25.82
N ARG A 135 -45.20 -15.28 -26.50
CA ARG A 135 -45.37 -15.43 -27.95
C ARG A 135 -46.78 -15.93 -28.27
N ALA A 136 -47.29 -15.54 -29.44
CA ALA A 136 -48.57 -16.03 -29.93
C ALA A 136 -48.66 -17.57 -29.84
N GLY A 137 -49.72 -18.07 -29.19
CA GLY A 137 -50.00 -19.50 -29.07
C GLY A 137 -48.96 -20.34 -28.32
N THR A 138 -48.07 -19.72 -27.54
CA THR A 138 -47.00 -20.45 -26.86
C THR A 138 -47.53 -21.36 -25.74
N THR A 139 -46.93 -22.54 -25.59
CA THR A 139 -47.20 -23.50 -24.50
C THR A 139 -46.10 -23.54 -23.44
N SER A 140 -45.01 -22.79 -23.66
CA SER A 140 -43.90 -22.65 -22.70
C SER A 140 -43.19 -21.31 -22.86
N ILE A 141 -42.61 -20.81 -21.77
CA ILE A 141 -41.76 -19.62 -21.74
C ILE A 141 -40.31 -20.07 -21.83
N LEU A 142 -39.53 -19.49 -22.75
CA LEU A 142 -38.10 -19.73 -22.86
C LEU A 142 -37.33 -18.78 -21.94
N ASP A 143 -36.12 -19.15 -21.53
CA ASP A 143 -35.25 -18.25 -20.75
C ASP A 143 -34.99 -16.92 -21.48
N SER A 144 -34.91 -16.95 -22.82
CA SER A 144 -34.75 -15.75 -23.66
C SER A 144 -35.96 -14.80 -23.64
N ASP A 145 -37.13 -15.29 -23.23
CA ASP A 145 -38.36 -14.51 -23.14
C ASP A 145 -38.50 -13.81 -21.77
N LEU A 146 -37.65 -14.16 -20.79
CA LEU A 146 -37.62 -13.58 -19.46
C LEU A 146 -36.55 -12.49 -19.35
N THR A 147 -36.96 -11.30 -18.95
CA THR A 147 -36.06 -10.19 -18.61
C THR A 147 -36.04 -9.99 -17.11
N ASP A 148 -34.93 -10.30 -16.46
CA ASP A 148 -34.70 -10.00 -15.04
C ASP A 148 -34.44 -8.49 -14.86
N CYS A 149 -35.34 -7.81 -14.15
CA CYS A 149 -35.30 -6.37 -13.94
C CYS A 149 -34.73 -5.99 -12.56
N ARG A 150 -34.33 -6.95 -11.72
CA ARG A 150 -33.85 -6.68 -10.35
C ARG A 150 -32.59 -5.82 -10.31
N ALA A 151 -31.73 -5.93 -11.32
CA ALA A 151 -30.51 -5.13 -11.44
C ALA A 151 -30.74 -3.72 -12.02
N ASP A 152 -31.92 -3.46 -12.59
CA ASP A 152 -32.25 -2.17 -13.20
C ASP A 152 -32.69 -1.18 -12.10
N GLU A 153 -31.81 -0.23 -11.76
CA GLU A 153 -32.05 0.77 -10.71
C GLU A 153 -33.26 1.67 -10.98
N SER A 154 -33.67 1.81 -12.24
CA SER A 154 -34.84 2.61 -12.61
C SER A 154 -36.18 1.88 -12.39
N LYS A 155 -36.15 0.56 -12.20
CA LYS A 155 -37.34 -0.31 -12.11
C LYS A 155 -37.47 -1.05 -10.79
N CYS A 156 -36.37 -1.54 -10.24
CA CYS A 156 -36.34 -2.28 -8.99
C CYS A 156 -35.08 -1.94 -8.20
N GLY A 157 -33.91 -2.23 -8.77
CA GLY A 157 -32.63 -2.04 -8.11
C GLY A 157 -32.40 -2.97 -6.91
N TYR A 158 -31.16 -2.90 -6.40
CA TYR A 158 -30.76 -3.54 -5.15
C TYR A 158 -30.57 -2.49 -4.07
N CYS A 159 -30.90 -2.83 -2.83
CA CYS A 159 -30.66 -1.93 -1.69
C CYS A 159 -29.15 -1.65 -1.55
N LYS A 160 -28.74 -0.39 -1.70
CA LYS A 160 -27.33 0.04 -1.66
C LYS A 160 -26.75 0.11 -0.23
N CYS A 161 -27.60 0.16 0.79
CA CYS A 161 -27.21 0.37 2.19
C CYS A 161 -27.22 -0.89 3.06
N ILE A 162 -26.67 -1.98 2.52
CA ILE A 162 -25.93 -2.91 3.37
C ILE A 162 -24.55 -2.90 2.77
N LEU A 163 -23.55 -2.52 3.57
CA LEU A 163 -22.13 -2.74 3.28
C LEU A 163 -22.00 -4.14 2.66
N GLY A 164 -21.93 -4.17 1.33
CA GLY A 164 -21.47 -5.31 0.58
C GLY A 164 -20.04 -5.47 1.03
N LYS A 165 -19.84 -6.34 2.03
CA LYS A 165 -18.54 -6.62 2.61
C LYS A 165 -17.60 -6.85 1.44
N CYS A 166 -16.63 -5.94 1.22
CA CYS A 166 -15.45 -6.27 0.44
C CYS A 166 -14.99 -7.64 0.95
N ARG A 167 -14.68 -8.58 0.05
CA ARG A 167 -14.15 -9.89 0.45
C ARG A 167 -12.75 -9.64 1.01
N VAL A 168 -12.68 -9.22 2.28
CA VAL A 168 -11.43 -8.89 2.97
C VAL A 168 -10.48 -10.08 2.87
N THR A 169 -10.99 -11.32 2.87
CA THR A 169 -10.21 -12.53 2.63
C THR A 169 -9.52 -12.56 1.26
N GLU A 170 -10.17 -12.15 0.17
CA GLU A 170 -9.55 -12.08 -1.16
C GLU A 170 -8.56 -10.92 -1.26
N MET A 171 -8.87 -9.77 -0.64
CA MET A 171 -7.95 -8.64 -0.57
C MET A 171 -6.69 -9.00 0.22
N LEU A 172 -6.84 -9.67 1.37
CA LEU A 172 -5.73 -10.14 2.18
C LEU A 172 -4.91 -11.21 1.45
N SER A 173 -5.56 -12.13 0.73
CA SER A 173 -4.85 -13.11 -0.11
C SER A 173 -4.04 -12.42 -1.21
N LYS A 174 -4.62 -11.42 -1.88
CA LYS A 174 -3.92 -10.66 -2.93
C LYS A 174 -2.81 -9.78 -2.37
N MET A 175 -2.99 -9.22 -1.19
CA MET A 175 -1.94 -8.50 -0.46
C MET A 175 -0.76 -9.43 -0.13
N ALA A 176 -1.03 -10.65 0.32
CA ALA A 176 0.01 -11.64 0.59
C ALA A 176 0.79 -12.05 -0.68
N GLU A 177 0.08 -12.28 -1.80
CA GLU A 177 0.71 -12.57 -3.10
C GLU A 177 1.61 -11.41 -3.60
N ASN A 178 1.11 -10.18 -3.47
CA ASN A 178 1.87 -8.99 -3.86
C ASN A 178 3.10 -8.80 -2.96
N GLN A 179 2.97 -9.04 -1.66
CA GLN A 179 4.10 -8.97 -0.72
C GLN A 179 5.18 -10.01 -1.06
N ALA A 180 4.80 -11.25 -1.36
CA ALA A 180 5.75 -12.28 -1.79
C ALA A 180 6.45 -11.91 -3.11
N SER A 181 5.72 -11.30 -4.05
CA SER A 181 6.29 -10.81 -5.31
C SER A 181 7.29 -9.66 -5.09
N LEU A 182 7.01 -8.77 -4.13
CA LEU A 182 7.89 -7.66 -3.75
C LEU A 182 9.21 -8.18 -3.15
N GLU A 183 9.13 -9.17 -2.25
CA GLU A 183 10.30 -9.79 -1.62
C GLU A 183 11.21 -10.50 -2.64
N GLU A 184 10.63 -11.17 -3.64
CA GLU A 184 11.39 -11.80 -4.73
C GLU A 184 12.08 -10.75 -5.62
N LEU A 185 11.38 -9.66 -5.97
CA LEU A 185 11.99 -8.56 -6.70
C LEU A 185 13.14 -7.91 -5.94
N GLN A 186 13.02 -7.76 -4.61
CA GLN A 186 14.08 -7.23 -3.77
C GLN A 186 15.32 -8.12 -3.79
N LYS A 187 15.17 -9.45 -3.70
CA LYS A 187 16.30 -10.39 -3.82
C LYS A 187 17.04 -10.27 -5.16
N ARG A 188 16.31 -10.11 -6.26
CA ARG A 188 16.92 -9.92 -7.59
C ARG A 188 17.68 -8.61 -7.69
N LEU A 189 17.16 -7.53 -7.09
CA LEU A 189 17.84 -6.25 -7.02
C LEU A 189 19.16 -6.37 -6.25
N ASP A 190 19.15 -7.05 -5.10
CA ASP A 190 20.35 -7.25 -4.28
C ASP A 190 21.42 -8.08 -5.04
N ALA A 191 21.00 -9.12 -5.76
CA ALA A 191 21.90 -9.93 -6.60
C ALA A 191 22.52 -9.10 -7.75
N MET A 192 21.73 -8.26 -8.41
CA MET A 192 22.21 -7.39 -9.49
C MET A 192 23.20 -6.34 -8.97
N ASN A 193 22.93 -5.76 -7.80
CA ASN A 193 23.85 -4.83 -7.13
C ASN A 193 25.19 -5.50 -6.79
N SER A 194 25.17 -6.78 -6.39
CA SER A 194 26.40 -7.56 -6.16
C SER A 194 27.22 -7.72 -7.44
N GLN A 195 26.59 -8.08 -8.56
CA GLN A 195 27.26 -8.20 -9.88
C GLN A 195 27.85 -6.86 -10.36
N ILE A 196 27.11 -5.76 -10.19
CA ILE A 196 27.60 -4.41 -10.54
C ILE A 196 28.88 -4.08 -9.78
N SER A 197 28.95 -4.43 -8.49
CA SER A 197 30.13 -4.20 -7.67
C SER A 197 31.34 -5.01 -8.13
N GLU A 198 31.16 -6.27 -8.53
CA GLU A 198 32.25 -7.08 -9.10
C GLU A 198 32.80 -6.48 -10.39
N LEU A 199 31.90 -5.97 -11.26
CA LEU A 199 32.30 -5.31 -12.50
C LEU A 199 33.03 -3.99 -12.26
N GLN A 200 32.55 -3.17 -11.32
CA GLN A 200 33.24 -1.95 -10.89
C GLN A 200 34.65 -2.26 -10.37
N THR A 201 34.79 -3.31 -9.58
CA THR A 201 36.08 -3.78 -9.04
C THR A 201 37.09 -4.12 -10.16
N LYS A 202 36.62 -4.77 -11.24
CA LYS A 202 37.46 -5.07 -12.41
C LYS A 202 37.83 -3.84 -13.21
N VAL A 203 36.91 -2.89 -13.36
CA VAL A 203 37.17 -1.62 -14.03
C VAL A 203 38.20 -0.81 -13.24
N ASP A 204 38.08 -0.76 -11.92
CA ASP A 204 38.99 -0.04 -11.03
C ASP A 204 40.44 -0.51 -11.11
N ASP A 205 40.67 -1.81 -11.28
CA ASP A 205 42.02 -2.35 -11.53
C ASP A 205 42.57 -1.95 -12.91
N LEU A 206 41.70 -1.88 -13.93
CA LEU A 206 42.10 -1.53 -15.29
C LEU A 206 42.45 -0.03 -15.42
N ILE A 207 41.83 0.83 -14.61
CA ILE A 207 42.06 2.28 -14.62
C ILE A 207 43.01 2.75 -13.49
N GLY A 208 43.50 1.83 -12.67
CA GLY A 208 44.24 2.12 -11.44
C GLY A 208 45.56 2.86 -11.67
N GLY A 209 46.27 2.65 -12.77
CA GLY A 209 47.63 3.15 -12.95
C GLY A 209 48.67 2.22 -12.33
N ASP A 210 49.87 2.73 -12.05
CA ASP A 210 50.96 1.92 -11.48
C ASP A 210 50.77 1.72 -9.96
N ILE A 211 51.10 0.53 -9.45
CA ILE A 211 50.98 0.21 -8.02
C ILE A 211 52.13 0.89 -7.25
N LEU A 212 51.80 1.82 -6.36
CA LEU A 212 52.76 2.44 -5.44
C LEU A 212 53.06 1.57 -4.23
N LYS A 213 52.00 1.02 -3.62
CA LYS A 213 52.12 0.25 -2.37
C LYS A 213 50.96 -0.73 -2.26
N SER A 214 51.23 -1.94 -1.80
CA SER A 214 50.19 -2.90 -1.44
C SER A 214 50.51 -3.54 -0.10
N GLY A 215 49.50 -4.06 0.58
CA GLY A 215 49.68 -4.70 1.88
C GLY A 215 48.38 -5.24 2.46
N GLN A 216 48.43 -5.59 3.73
CA GLN A 216 47.30 -6.12 4.48
C GLN A 216 46.90 -5.12 5.57
N CYS A 217 45.60 -4.88 5.73
CA CYS A 217 45.03 -3.97 6.74
C CYS A 217 43.88 -4.60 7.55
N GLY A 218 43.68 -5.91 7.43
CA GLY A 218 42.78 -6.72 8.26
C GLY A 218 43.09 -8.20 8.06
N GLU A 219 42.50 -9.08 8.87
CA GLU A 219 42.80 -10.52 8.82
C GLU A 219 42.61 -11.10 7.41
N ASN A 220 41.56 -10.67 6.71
CA ASN A 220 41.28 -11.02 5.32
C ASN A 220 41.03 -9.78 4.45
N VAL A 221 41.67 -8.64 4.78
CA VAL A 221 41.53 -7.38 4.05
C VAL A 221 42.91 -6.88 3.60
N TYR A 222 43.03 -6.64 2.30
CA TYR A 222 44.25 -6.20 1.62
C TYR A 222 44.01 -4.88 0.93
N TYR A 223 45.07 -4.11 0.70
CA TYR A 223 44.98 -2.83 0.01
C TYR A 223 45.99 -2.72 -1.12
N VAL A 224 45.64 -1.90 -2.11
CA VAL A 224 46.50 -1.45 -3.20
C VAL A 224 46.33 0.05 -3.36
N LEU A 225 47.42 0.78 -3.20
CA LEU A 225 47.52 2.21 -3.47
C LEU A 225 48.18 2.39 -4.83
N TYR A 226 47.50 3.10 -5.72
CA TYR A 226 47.98 3.43 -7.05
C TYR A 226 48.58 4.85 -7.10
N ASP A 227 49.41 5.10 -8.12
CA ASP A 227 50.13 6.36 -8.35
C ASP A 227 49.23 7.58 -8.61
N ASN A 228 48.06 7.35 -9.17
CA ASN A 228 47.05 8.38 -9.36
C ASN A 228 46.42 8.87 -8.04
N GLY A 229 46.65 8.14 -6.93
CA GLY A 229 46.13 8.42 -5.60
C GLY A 229 44.87 7.63 -5.25
N LYS A 230 44.47 6.64 -6.06
CA LYS A 230 43.37 5.73 -5.76
C LYS A 230 43.85 4.64 -4.80
N LEU A 231 43.16 4.51 -3.67
CA LEU A 231 43.38 3.45 -2.70
C LEU A 231 42.22 2.46 -2.74
N LEU A 232 42.54 1.20 -3.03
CA LEU A 232 41.55 0.13 -3.14
C LEU A 232 41.75 -0.88 -2.01
N LEU A 233 40.73 -1.06 -1.16
CA LEU A 233 40.69 -2.09 -0.12
C LEU A 233 39.80 -3.25 -0.56
N ARG A 234 40.34 -4.47 -0.47
CA ARG A 234 39.73 -5.72 -0.95
C ARG A 234 39.72 -6.78 0.12
N GLY A 235 38.66 -7.58 0.14
CA GLY A 235 38.58 -8.77 0.97
C GLY A 235 37.32 -8.77 1.81
N THR A 236 37.33 -9.56 2.88
CA THR A 236 36.15 -9.82 3.71
C THR A 236 36.42 -9.61 5.19
N GLY A 237 35.45 -9.06 5.92
CA GLY A 237 35.56 -8.83 7.35
C GLY A 237 35.98 -7.41 7.72
N ALA A 238 36.44 -7.21 8.95
CA ALA A 238 36.86 -5.91 9.46
C ALA A 238 38.35 -5.63 9.21
N THR A 239 38.70 -4.35 9.07
CA THR A 239 40.11 -3.91 9.15
C THR A 239 40.59 -3.90 10.61
N TYR A 240 41.90 -3.82 10.81
CA TYR A 240 42.48 -3.69 12.15
C TYR A 240 42.13 -2.37 12.83
N ASP A 241 42.10 -2.40 14.16
CA ASP A 241 42.04 -1.22 15.02
C ASP A 241 43.46 -0.71 15.28
N TYR A 242 43.64 0.59 15.10
CA TYR A 242 44.92 1.29 15.29
C TYR A 242 44.81 2.30 16.43
N THR A 243 45.93 2.57 17.08
CA THR A 243 45.97 3.38 18.31
C THR A 243 46.30 4.85 18.08
N SER A 244 46.84 5.21 16.90
CA SER A 244 46.79 6.57 16.30
C SER A 244 47.77 6.72 15.13
N HIS A 245 49.05 6.44 15.38
CA HIS A 245 50.16 6.71 14.44
C HIS A 245 50.68 5.45 13.73
N ASP A 246 50.02 4.32 13.95
CA ASP A 246 50.41 2.98 13.53
C ASP A 246 49.60 2.45 12.33
N SER A 247 48.59 3.21 11.89
CA SER A 247 47.87 2.87 10.67
C SER A 247 48.81 2.84 9.46
N VAL A 248 48.61 1.85 8.58
CA VAL A 248 49.30 1.74 7.28
C VAL A 248 49.02 2.92 6.34
N PHE A 249 47.99 3.72 6.65
CA PHE A 249 47.58 4.92 5.91
C PHE A 249 47.78 6.21 6.71
N TYR A 250 48.41 6.17 7.89
CA TYR A 250 48.64 7.36 8.70
C TYR A 250 49.34 8.46 7.89
N GLN A 251 48.78 9.68 7.92
CA GLN A 251 49.33 10.88 7.24
C GLN A 251 49.68 10.64 5.75
N ASN A 252 48.87 9.85 5.04
CA ASN A 252 49.17 9.54 3.66
C ASN A 252 48.60 10.59 2.69
N ASP A 253 49.48 11.49 2.26
CA ASP A 253 49.18 12.57 1.31
C ASP A 253 48.93 12.10 -0.13
N GLN A 254 49.23 10.85 -0.46
CA GLN A 254 49.01 10.32 -1.82
C GLN A 254 47.55 9.89 -2.04
N ILE A 255 46.84 9.53 -0.97
CA ILE A 255 45.45 9.06 -1.06
C ILE A 255 44.54 10.23 -1.43
N LYS A 256 43.83 10.11 -2.55
CA LYS A 256 42.83 11.06 -3.04
C LYS A 256 41.43 10.45 -3.06
N GLU A 257 41.33 9.18 -3.40
CA GLU A 257 40.08 8.42 -3.51
C GLU A 257 40.24 7.09 -2.76
N ILE A 258 39.26 6.74 -1.94
CA ILE A 258 39.23 5.47 -1.21
C ILE A 258 38.06 4.63 -1.71
N VAL A 259 38.34 3.41 -2.16
CA VAL A 259 37.33 2.47 -2.64
C VAL A 259 37.41 1.18 -1.83
N LEU A 260 36.29 0.75 -1.28
CA LEU A 260 36.20 -0.46 -0.47
C LEU A 260 35.32 -1.50 -1.16
N SER A 261 35.77 -2.75 -1.22
CA SER A 261 35.01 -3.85 -1.78
C SER A 261 33.83 -4.26 -0.88
N ASN A 262 32.76 -4.79 -1.49
CA ASN A 262 31.53 -5.26 -0.83
C ASN A 262 31.68 -6.45 0.13
N GLY A 263 32.89 -6.89 0.48
CA GLY A 263 33.11 -7.89 1.53
C GLY A 263 33.49 -7.29 2.89
N ILE A 264 33.87 -6.01 2.93
CA ILE A 264 34.36 -5.36 4.15
C ILE A 264 33.16 -5.03 5.05
N THR A 265 33.21 -5.48 6.31
CA THR A 265 32.11 -5.37 7.27
C THR A 265 32.35 -4.31 8.35
N GLY A 266 33.60 -3.88 8.54
CA GLY A 266 33.94 -2.86 9.52
C GLY A 266 35.23 -2.11 9.19
N LEU A 267 35.26 -0.83 9.52
CA LEU A 267 36.49 -0.04 9.56
C LEU A 267 36.94 0.08 11.00
N GLY A 268 38.19 -0.25 11.24
CA GLY A 268 38.81 -0.17 12.56
C GLY A 268 39.27 1.23 12.90
N ASP A 269 39.66 1.38 14.17
CA ASP A 269 40.06 2.65 14.75
C ASP A 269 41.27 3.26 14.02
N CYS A 270 41.27 4.58 13.84
CA CYS A 270 42.34 5.39 13.22
C CYS A 270 42.77 4.95 11.80
N LEU A 271 41.98 4.16 11.07
CA LEU A 271 42.38 3.58 9.78
C LEU A 271 42.88 4.61 8.75
N PHE A 272 42.15 5.70 8.50
CA PHE A 272 42.52 6.77 7.56
C PHE A 272 42.83 8.09 8.28
N TYR A 273 43.33 7.98 9.50
CA TYR A 273 43.66 9.13 10.33
C TYR A 273 44.71 10.01 9.63
N HIS A 274 44.42 11.32 9.55
CA HIS A 274 45.24 12.34 8.86
C HIS A 274 45.44 12.16 7.34
N CYS A 275 44.55 11.46 6.65
CA CYS A 275 44.56 11.43 5.17
C CYS A 275 43.97 12.73 4.56
N ALA A 276 44.68 13.85 4.67
CA ALA A 276 44.18 15.20 4.31
C ALA A 276 43.78 15.37 2.82
N ASN A 277 44.37 14.56 1.94
CA ASN A 277 44.09 14.60 0.50
C ASN A 277 42.96 13.67 0.06
N ALA A 278 42.48 12.76 0.92
CA ALA A 278 41.42 11.81 0.58
C ALA A 278 40.07 12.54 0.49
N LYS A 279 39.62 12.89 -0.73
CA LYS A 279 38.41 13.72 -0.94
C LYS A 279 37.14 12.89 -1.00
N THR A 280 37.21 11.68 -1.51
CA THR A 280 36.06 10.79 -1.72
C THR A 280 36.31 9.42 -1.10
N VAL A 281 35.24 8.83 -0.58
CA VAL A 281 35.22 7.45 -0.10
C VAL A 281 33.97 6.74 -0.60
N SER A 282 34.14 5.56 -1.18
CA SER A 282 33.05 4.65 -1.54
C SER A 282 32.96 3.55 -0.48
N LEU A 283 32.01 3.72 0.46
CA LEU A 283 31.76 2.75 1.53
C LEU A 283 30.86 1.60 1.03
N PRO A 284 31.15 0.33 1.34
CA PRO A 284 30.44 -0.81 0.80
C PRO A 284 29.08 -0.99 1.50
N ALA A 285 28.11 -1.57 0.80
CA ALA A 285 26.77 -1.81 1.36
C ALA A 285 26.78 -2.79 2.55
N THR A 286 27.82 -3.61 2.69
CA THR A 286 28.03 -4.57 3.78
C THR A 286 28.65 -3.95 5.04
N LEU A 287 29.01 -2.67 5.02
CA LEU A 287 29.67 -2.03 6.15
C LEU A 287 28.69 -1.87 7.33
N THR A 288 29.08 -2.42 8.47
CA THR A 288 28.26 -2.40 9.70
C THR A 288 28.80 -1.48 10.79
N SER A 289 30.11 -1.18 10.78
CA SER A 289 30.75 -0.33 11.79
C SER A 289 31.84 0.58 11.21
N ILE A 290 31.94 1.78 11.79
CA ILE A 290 33.03 2.74 11.54
C ILE A 290 33.71 3.04 12.88
N GLY A 291 35.00 2.72 12.97
CA GLY A 291 35.84 2.82 14.16
C GLY A 291 36.14 4.25 14.60
N ASP A 292 36.74 4.36 15.79
CA ASP A 292 37.10 5.63 16.42
C ASP A 292 38.10 6.36 15.53
N SER A 293 37.86 7.65 15.30
CA SER A 293 38.77 8.50 14.51
C SER A 293 39.10 7.96 13.10
N ALA A 294 38.30 7.05 12.55
CA ALA A 294 38.61 6.32 11.32
C ALA A 294 38.91 7.22 10.11
N PHE A 295 38.28 8.39 10.01
CA PHE A 295 38.54 9.41 8.99
C PHE A 295 38.96 10.77 9.56
N ALA A 296 39.29 10.84 10.85
CA ALA A 296 39.55 12.10 11.53
C ALA A 296 40.81 12.82 11.01
N GLN A 297 40.76 14.15 11.03
CA GLN A 297 41.85 15.04 10.61
C GLN A 297 42.27 15.92 11.79
N GLU A 298 43.05 15.40 12.74
CA GLU A 298 43.37 16.18 13.93
C GLU A 298 44.56 17.13 13.70
N ASP A 299 44.30 18.40 13.35
CA ASP A 299 45.34 19.44 13.34
C ASP A 299 45.23 20.32 14.61
N ALA A 300 46.37 20.75 15.15
CA ALA A 300 46.44 21.72 16.24
C ALA A 300 45.87 23.10 15.84
N ALA A 301 45.65 23.36 14.55
CA ALA A 301 45.04 24.59 14.05
C ALA A 301 43.50 24.58 14.19
N ILE A 302 42.99 25.50 15.03
CA ILE A 302 41.55 25.74 15.19
C ILE A 302 40.94 26.13 13.84
N GLY A 303 39.91 25.40 13.41
CA GLY A 303 39.19 25.67 12.17
C GLY A 303 39.76 25.00 10.91
N TYR A 304 40.83 24.22 11.05
CA TYR A 304 41.32 23.37 9.97
C TYR A 304 40.34 22.24 9.67
N THR A 305 39.98 22.09 8.39
CA THR A 305 39.25 20.94 7.87
C THR A 305 39.89 20.43 6.58
N ALA A 306 40.11 19.12 6.52
CA ALA A 306 40.72 18.45 5.37
C ALA A 306 40.07 17.09 5.12
N GLY A 307 40.66 16.29 4.23
CA GLY A 307 40.13 14.97 3.88
C GLY A 307 38.80 15.06 3.14
N LEU A 308 37.85 14.22 3.57
CA LEU A 308 36.62 13.91 2.84
C LEU A 308 35.75 15.16 2.63
N THR A 309 35.29 15.36 1.40
CA THR A 309 34.35 16.43 1.04
C THR A 309 32.90 15.96 0.97
N SER A 310 32.71 14.65 0.78
CA SER A 310 31.41 13.99 0.78
C SER A 310 31.57 12.57 1.33
N VAL A 311 30.51 12.09 1.98
CA VAL A 311 30.39 10.70 2.42
C VAL A 311 28.95 10.25 2.32
N THR A 312 28.72 9.05 1.82
CA THR A 312 27.42 8.37 1.89
C THR A 312 27.56 7.20 2.85
N ILE A 313 26.95 7.33 4.03
CA ILE A 313 26.97 6.29 5.05
C ILE A 313 25.94 5.21 4.65
N PRO A 314 26.35 3.95 4.41
CA PRO A 314 25.45 2.88 3.98
C PRO A 314 24.37 2.56 5.01
N GLN A 315 23.19 2.10 4.55
CA GLN A 315 22.06 1.75 5.43
C GLN A 315 22.37 0.61 6.41
N ALA A 316 23.35 -0.26 6.11
CA ALA A 316 23.73 -1.37 7.00
C ALA A 316 24.56 -0.94 8.21
N VAL A 317 25.05 0.31 8.26
CA VAL A 317 25.86 0.80 9.38
C VAL A 317 25.02 0.91 10.65
N THR A 318 25.46 0.20 11.69
CA THR A 318 24.81 0.17 13.01
C THR A 318 25.60 0.92 14.08
N ALA A 319 26.91 1.12 13.87
CA ALA A 319 27.79 1.79 14.80
C ALA A 319 28.72 2.79 14.11
N ILE A 320 28.75 4.02 14.62
CA ILE A 320 29.73 5.06 14.28
C ILE A 320 30.38 5.48 15.58
N GLN A 321 31.67 5.16 15.76
CA GLN A 321 32.40 5.42 17.00
C GLN A 321 32.82 6.89 17.12
N SER A 322 33.44 7.23 18.25
CA SER A 322 33.76 8.63 18.56
C SER A 322 34.75 9.21 17.55
N PHE A 323 34.64 10.51 17.29
CA PHE A 323 35.52 11.25 16.39
C PHE A 323 35.64 10.73 14.94
N ALA A 324 34.83 9.75 14.52
CA ALA A 324 35.02 9.04 13.25
C ALA A 324 35.18 9.94 12.02
N PHE A 325 34.51 11.11 11.98
CA PHE A 325 34.59 12.10 10.91
C PHE A 325 35.02 13.49 11.42
N GLN A 326 35.71 13.56 12.55
CA GLN A 326 36.14 14.82 13.14
C GLN A 326 37.05 15.61 12.18
N HIS A 327 36.88 16.94 12.13
CA HIS A 327 37.68 17.85 11.29
C HIS A 327 37.67 17.54 9.78
N THR A 328 36.68 16.78 9.31
CA THR A 328 36.55 16.51 7.87
C THR A 328 35.96 17.72 7.12
N ALA A 329 36.25 17.80 5.82
CA ALA A 329 35.76 18.86 4.93
C ALA A 329 34.35 18.59 4.35
N ILE A 330 33.57 17.71 4.99
CA ILE A 330 32.27 17.25 4.48
C ILE A 330 31.28 18.41 4.41
N ALA A 331 30.61 18.58 3.27
CA ALA A 331 29.61 19.63 3.08
C ALA A 331 28.19 19.22 3.49
N GLU A 332 27.84 17.95 3.29
CA GLU A 332 26.53 17.39 3.66
C GLU A 332 26.69 15.97 4.20
N VAL A 333 25.88 15.61 5.18
CA VAL A 333 25.84 14.24 5.70
C VAL A 333 24.41 13.76 5.92
N THR A 334 24.17 12.48 5.61
CA THR A 334 22.95 11.76 5.99
C THR A 334 23.35 10.57 6.86
N VAL A 335 22.84 10.54 8.09
CA VAL A 335 23.03 9.42 9.02
C VAL A 335 21.82 8.48 8.90
N PRO A 336 22.02 7.20 8.54
CA PRO A 336 20.94 6.27 8.23
C PRO A 336 20.18 5.82 9.50
N ALA A 337 18.96 5.33 9.32
CA ALA A 337 18.05 5.00 10.43
C ALA A 337 18.56 3.87 11.34
N ASN A 338 19.40 2.98 10.80
CA ASN A 338 19.87 1.78 11.51
C ASN A 338 21.02 2.05 12.50
N VAL A 339 21.52 3.28 12.60
CA VAL A 339 22.61 3.62 13.54
C VAL A 339 22.09 3.57 14.99
N LYS A 340 22.59 2.60 15.75
CA LYS A 340 22.27 2.38 17.17
C LYS A 340 23.33 2.94 18.10
N THR A 341 24.59 2.84 17.70
CA THR A 341 25.73 3.36 18.46
C THR A 341 26.25 4.60 17.76
N TRP A 342 26.11 5.74 18.44
CA TRP A 342 26.64 7.02 17.97
C TRP A 342 27.62 7.58 19.01
N GLY A 343 28.91 7.55 18.67
CA GLY A 343 30.01 8.01 19.50
C GLY A 343 29.98 9.51 19.80
N LYS A 344 30.92 9.97 20.62
CA LYS A 344 31.05 11.39 20.94
C LYS A 344 31.75 12.12 19.79
N TYR A 345 31.38 13.37 19.55
CA TYR A 345 32.13 14.26 18.62
C TYR A 345 32.28 13.75 17.17
N VAL A 346 31.40 12.86 16.71
CA VAL A 346 31.55 12.18 15.39
C VAL A 346 31.80 13.14 14.23
N PHE A 347 31.06 14.24 14.16
CA PHE A 347 31.22 15.27 13.13
C PHE A 347 31.73 16.59 13.72
N SER A 348 32.40 16.58 14.88
CA SER A 348 32.84 17.85 15.47
C SER A 348 33.91 18.51 14.61
N ASP A 349 33.94 19.84 14.67
CA ASP A 349 34.89 20.69 13.93
C ASP A 349 34.80 20.52 12.39
N CYS A 350 33.71 19.96 11.86
CA CYS A 350 33.42 19.95 10.42
C CYS A 350 32.94 21.33 9.97
N THR A 351 33.86 22.31 9.88
CA THR A 351 33.55 23.72 9.58
C THR A 351 32.92 23.96 8.21
N LYS A 352 32.99 23.00 7.29
CA LYS A 352 32.34 23.06 5.96
C LYS A 352 30.96 22.42 5.91
N LEU A 353 30.53 21.74 6.97
CA LEU A 353 29.25 21.03 7.01
C LEU A 353 28.09 22.03 7.04
N LYS A 354 27.28 22.04 5.99
CA LYS A 354 26.12 22.93 5.83
C LYS A 354 24.79 22.26 6.15
N ILE A 355 24.66 20.98 5.81
CA ILE A 355 23.41 20.22 5.91
C ILE A 355 23.67 18.88 6.61
N ALA A 356 22.92 18.61 7.67
CA ALA A 356 22.90 17.32 8.34
C ALA A 356 21.46 16.75 8.37
N ARG A 357 21.29 15.51 7.88
CA ARG A 357 20.02 14.79 7.89
C ARG A 357 20.15 13.55 8.77
N ILE A 358 19.38 13.48 9.85
CA ILE A 358 19.46 12.41 10.83
C ILE A 358 18.20 11.57 10.74
N ALA A 359 18.35 10.31 10.33
CA ALA A 359 17.24 9.38 10.21
C ALA A 359 17.13 8.38 11.39
N CYS A 360 18.12 8.33 12.29
CA CYS A 360 18.13 7.43 13.45
C CYS A 360 17.60 8.09 14.73
N ASP A 361 17.22 7.25 15.69
CA ASP A 361 16.52 7.63 16.93
C ASP A 361 17.37 8.39 17.97
N SER A 362 18.68 8.47 17.77
CA SER A 362 19.60 9.09 18.73
C SER A 362 20.63 9.96 18.02
N ILE A 363 21.17 10.95 18.73
CA ILE A 363 22.27 11.80 18.29
C ILE A 363 23.40 11.67 19.32
N GLY A 364 24.62 11.41 18.85
CA GLY A 364 25.81 11.31 19.70
C GLY A 364 26.12 12.61 20.44
N SER A 365 26.68 12.51 21.64
CA SER A 365 27.04 13.69 22.43
C SER A 365 28.03 14.57 21.67
N PHE A 366 27.76 15.88 21.59
CA PHE A 366 28.62 16.84 20.92
C PHE A 366 28.87 16.54 19.42
N ALA A 367 27.99 15.77 18.78
CA ALA A 367 28.19 15.29 17.41
C ALA A 367 28.49 16.39 16.39
N PHE A 368 27.91 17.59 16.55
CA PHE A 368 28.07 18.74 15.64
C PHE A 368 28.74 19.96 16.29
N THR A 369 29.51 19.77 17.37
CA THR A 369 30.21 20.87 18.03
C THR A 369 31.20 21.53 17.06
N ARG A 370 31.22 22.87 17.03
CA ARG A 370 32.09 23.68 16.14
C ARG A 370 31.89 23.45 14.63
N CYS A 371 30.75 22.92 14.21
CA CYS A 371 30.30 22.97 12.81
C CYS A 371 29.77 24.37 12.46
N THR A 372 30.67 25.32 12.23
CA THR A 372 30.33 26.75 12.10
C THR A 372 29.50 27.10 10.86
N ALA A 373 29.52 26.27 9.81
CA ALA A 373 28.70 26.48 8.60
C ALA A 373 27.35 25.75 8.63
N LEU A 374 27.02 25.01 9.71
CA LEU A 374 25.80 24.20 9.77
C LEU A 374 24.58 25.12 9.81
N SER A 375 23.81 25.10 8.72
CA SER A 375 22.64 25.98 8.53
C SER A 375 21.33 25.21 8.50
N SER A 376 21.37 23.90 8.22
CA SER A 376 20.20 23.02 8.18
C SER A 376 20.49 21.71 8.91
N LEU A 377 19.69 21.43 9.94
CA LEU A 377 19.67 20.16 10.65
C LEU A 377 18.24 19.61 10.57
N THR A 378 18.07 18.47 9.89
CA THR A 378 16.79 17.75 9.80
C THR A 378 16.89 16.48 10.63
N ILE A 379 15.90 16.26 11.48
CA ILE A 379 15.76 15.05 12.29
C ILE A 379 14.43 14.43 11.88
N SER A 380 14.44 13.19 11.36
CA SER A 380 13.21 12.48 11.01
C SER A 380 12.34 12.31 12.25
N ALA A 381 11.06 12.68 12.15
CA ALA A 381 10.09 12.46 13.21
C ALA A 381 9.72 10.97 13.24
N ASN A 382 9.86 10.36 14.42
CA ASN A 382 9.40 9.00 14.67
C ASN A 382 7.88 8.89 14.68
#